data_AF-A0A958FF60-F1
#
_entry.id   AF-A0A958FF60-F1
#
_cell.length_a   1.000
_cell.length_b   1.000
_cell.length_c   1.000
_cell.angle_alpha   90.00
_cell.angle_beta   90.00
_cell.angle_gamma   90.00
#
_symmetry.space_group_name_H-M   'P 1'
#
loop_
_entity.id
_entity.type
_entity.pdbx_description
1 polymer ?
#
loop_
_entity_poly.entity_id
_entity_poly.type
_entity_poly.pdbx_seq_one_letter_code
_entity_poly.pdbx_strand_id
1 'polypeptide(L)'
;DLLYGGSVQSLIAGEVVQPPLWVSEGLAEFQSVGWNTDMDMMVRDAVLNNYIPDMNLLQYYMVYQGGASVFRYIADTYGREKIGEILHKTRGKVSFERVMKSSLGVGYREFTDRWHRYLKKQYWPDVADRKEPVEIAKQLTHHARESNSYNYAPTLSPNGDKIAYIAD
;
A
#
# COMPACT_ATOMS: atom_id res chain seq x y z
N ASP A 1 10.73 -19.90 9.42
CA ASP A 1 11.65 -18.81 9.10
C ASP A 1 12.00 -18.81 7.61
N LEU A 2 11.06 -18.34 6.78
CA LEU A 2 11.08 -18.55 5.32
C LEU A 2 11.98 -17.57 4.59
N LEU A 3 12.01 -16.33 5.07
CA LEU A 3 12.75 -15.20 4.51
C LEU A 3 14.22 -15.18 4.94
N TYR A 4 14.53 -15.63 6.16
CA TYR A 4 15.86 -15.49 6.76
C TYR A 4 16.64 -16.80 6.87
N GLY A 5 16.21 -17.84 6.13
CA GLY A 5 16.96 -19.09 6.02
C GLY A 5 17.07 -19.91 7.32
N GLY A 6 16.41 -19.52 8.41
CA GLY A 6 16.37 -20.26 9.67
C GLY A 6 17.65 -20.21 10.52
N SER A 7 18.62 -19.35 10.20
CA SER A 7 19.73 -19.05 11.10
C SER A 7 20.30 -17.65 10.86
N VAL A 8 20.63 -16.95 11.94
CA VAL A 8 21.35 -15.65 11.92
C VAL A 8 22.68 -15.77 11.15
N GLN A 9 23.28 -16.96 11.11
CA GLN A 9 24.47 -17.27 10.33
C GLN A 9 24.29 -17.00 8.81
N SER A 10 23.13 -17.34 8.25
CA SER A 10 22.84 -17.16 6.81
C SER A 10 22.63 -15.70 6.41
N LEU A 11 22.13 -14.88 7.34
CA LEU A 11 22.06 -13.42 7.22
C LEU A 11 23.47 -12.80 7.23
N ILE A 12 24.34 -13.25 8.14
CA ILE A 12 25.73 -12.77 8.26
C ILE A 12 26.58 -13.21 7.06
N ALA A 13 26.31 -14.36 6.47
CA ALA A 13 27.03 -14.88 5.29
C ALA A 13 26.65 -14.19 3.96
N GLY A 14 25.66 -13.29 3.95
CA GLY A 14 25.23 -12.58 2.73
C GLY A 14 24.57 -13.49 1.69
N GLU A 15 23.98 -14.61 2.11
CA GLU A 15 23.35 -15.60 1.23
C GLU A 15 21.86 -15.32 0.97
N VAL A 16 21.28 -14.35 1.69
CA VAL A 16 19.87 -13.95 1.62
C VAL A 16 19.76 -12.56 1.00
N VAL A 17 18.96 -12.44 -0.05
CA VAL A 17 18.59 -11.15 -0.63
C VAL A 17 17.65 -10.45 0.33
N GLN A 18 18.06 -9.29 0.84
CA GLN A 18 17.17 -8.44 1.64
C GLN A 18 16.01 -7.98 0.75
N PRO A 19 14.77 -8.41 1.04
CA PRO A 19 13.64 -7.97 0.25
C PRO A 19 13.39 -6.46 0.50
N PRO A 20 12.82 -5.73 -0.48
CA PRO A 20 12.33 -4.37 -0.24
C PRO A 20 11.37 -4.32 0.96
N LEU A 21 11.36 -3.21 1.70
CA LEU A 21 10.56 -3.08 2.93
C LEU A 21 9.07 -3.41 2.73
N TRP A 22 8.48 -2.95 1.61
CA TRP A 22 7.08 -3.21 1.27
C TRP A 22 6.76 -4.71 1.14
N VAL A 23 7.75 -5.55 0.80
CA VAL A 23 7.56 -7.00 0.69
C VAL A 23 7.32 -7.60 2.07
N SER A 24 8.14 -7.23 3.06
CA SER A 24 8.00 -7.74 4.42
C SER A 24 6.74 -7.20 5.10
N GLU A 25 6.57 -5.89 5.08
CA GLU A 25 5.45 -5.22 5.76
C GLU A 25 4.11 -5.47 5.04
N GLY A 26 4.07 -5.32 3.73
CA GLY A 26 2.86 -5.55 2.94
C GLY A 26 2.40 -7.01 2.98
N LEU A 27 3.32 -7.97 3.05
CA LEU A 27 2.96 -9.38 3.22
C LEU A 27 2.41 -9.63 4.62
N ALA A 28 3.01 -9.04 5.66
CA ALA A 28 2.52 -9.15 7.02
C ALA A 28 1.09 -8.62 7.14
N GLU A 29 0.82 -7.42 6.61
CA GLU A 29 -0.52 -6.82 6.53
C GLU A 29 -1.51 -7.71 5.77
N PHE A 30 -1.13 -8.17 4.57
CA PHE A 30 -1.98 -9.03 3.74
C PHE A 30 -2.35 -10.36 4.43
N GLN A 31 -1.44 -10.97 5.20
CA GLN A 31 -1.69 -12.26 5.85
C GLN A 31 -2.37 -12.15 7.22
N SER A 32 -2.25 -11.00 7.89
CA SER A 32 -2.76 -10.80 9.26
C SER A 32 -4.18 -10.28 9.25
N VAL A 33 -4.37 -9.05 8.77
CA VAL A 33 -5.64 -8.32 8.80
C VAL A 33 -6.45 -8.58 7.53
N GLY A 34 -5.76 -8.85 6.41
CA GLY A 34 -6.39 -8.96 5.10
C GLY A 34 -6.94 -7.62 4.60
N TRP A 35 -7.84 -7.66 3.62
CA TRP A 35 -8.40 -6.44 3.04
C TRP A 35 -9.54 -5.87 3.91
N ASN A 36 -9.25 -4.83 4.68
CA ASN A 36 -10.21 -4.15 5.55
C ASN A 36 -10.64 -2.77 5.01
N THR A 37 -11.57 -2.12 5.69
CA THR A 37 -12.13 -0.81 5.30
C THR A 37 -11.07 0.28 5.27
N ASP A 38 -10.15 0.32 6.23
CA ASP A 38 -9.13 1.37 6.32
C ASP A 38 -8.12 1.27 5.16
N MET A 39 -7.71 0.05 4.83
CA MET A 39 -6.86 -0.25 3.68
C MET A 39 -7.54 0.11 2.36
N ASP A 40 -8.82 -0.26 2.21
CA ASP A 40 -9.61 0.06 1.03
C ASP A 40 -9.72 1.58 0.84
N MET A 41 -10.05 2.31 1.91
CA MET A 41 -10.13 3.76 1.91
C MET A 41 -8.81 4.41 1.49
N MET A 42 -7.70 3.99 2.07
CA MET A 42 -6.38 4.57 1.81
C MET A 42 -5.88 4.30 0.38
N VAL A 43 -6.04 3.07 -0.10
CA VAL A 43 -5.64 2.72 -1.47
C VAL A 43 -6.57 3.36 -2.50
N ARG A 44 -7.88 3.43 -2.22
CA ARG A 44 -8.84 4.14 -3.06
C ARG A 44 -8.47 5.62 -3.20
N ASP A 45 -8.20 6.29 -2.08
CA ASP A 45 -7.81 7.71 -2.09
C ASP A 45 -6.54 7.93 -2.94
N ALA A 46 -5.52 7.08 -2.77
CA ALA A 46 -4.30 7.12 -3.57
C ALA A 46 -4.51 6.95 -5.08
N VAL A 47 -5.48 6.11 -5.46
CA VAL A 47 -5.80 5.83 -6.86
C VAL A 47 -6.62 6.95 -7.47
N LEU A 48 -7.65 7.44 -6.77
CA LEU A 48 -8.53 8.51 -7.24
C LEU A 48 -7.80 9.84 -7.35
N ASN A 49 -6.93 10.16 -6.38
CA ASN A 49 -6.10 11.37 -6.38
C ASN A 49 -4.76 11.20 -7.10
N ASN A 50 -4.55 10.07 -7.81
CA ASN A 50 -3.40 9.80 -8.67
C ASN A 50 -2.04 9.99 -8.00
N TYR A 51 -1.91 9.56 -6.74
CA TYR A 51 -0.65 9.61 -5.98
C TYR A 51 -0.15 8.22 -5.54
N ILE A 52 -0.81 7.13 -5.97
CA ILE A 52 -0.31 5.77 -5.72
C ILE A 52 1.13 5.61 -6.23
N PRO A 53 2.13 5.35 -5.35
CA PRO A 53 3.52 5.27 -5.78
C PRO A 53 3.79 4.00 -6.59
N ASP A 54 4.92 4.01 -7.30
CA ASP A 54 5.52 2.77 -7.78
C ASP A 54 5.90 1.87 -6.61
N MET A 55 5.94 0.55 -6.81
CA MET A 55 6.24 -0.41 -5.73
C MET A 55 7.57 -0.12 -5.00
N ASN A 56 8.59 0.38 -5.71
CA ASN A 56 9.88 0.74 -5.12
C ASN A 56 9.86 2.06 -4.34
N LEU A 57 8.81 2.86 -4.51
CA LEU A 57 8.61 4.15 -3.87
C LEU A 57 7.54 4.09 -2.79
N LEU A 58 7.04 2.90 -2.45
CA LEU A 58 6.18 2.70 -1.29
C LEU A 58 6.98 3.05 -0.03
N GLN A 59 6.56 4.12 0.64
CA GLN A 59 7.18 4.69 1.83
C GLN A 59 6.12 5.04 2.88
N TYR A 60 6.55 5.23 4.12
CA TYR A 60 5.67 5.54 5.25
C TYR A 60 4.48 4.57 5.34
N TYR A 61 3.26 5.09 5.45
CA TYR A 61 2.05 4.29 5.56
C TYR A 61 1.74 3.44 4.30
N MET A 62 2.21 3.86 3.12
CA MET A 62 2.01 3.13 1.88
C MET A 62 2.85 1.85 1.77
N VAL A 63 3.89 1.70 2.58
CA VAL A 63 4.63 0.43 2.72
C VAL A 63 3.69 -0.69 3.15
N TYR A 64 2.78 -0.40 4.07
CA TYR A 64 1.82 -1.33 4.65
C TYR A 64 0.63 -1.53 3.70
N GLN A 65 -0.14 -0.47 3.47
CA GLN A 65 -1.39 -0.55 2.71
C GLN A 65 -1.16 -0.78 1.21
N GLY A 66 -0.23 -0.02 0.62
CA GLY A 66 0.18 -0.19 -0.77
C GLY A 66 0.84 -1.55 -0.99
N GLY A 67 1.73 -1.97 -0.10
CA GLY A 67 2.36 -3.30 -0.13
C GLY A 67 1.34 -4.44 -0.05
N ALA A 68 0.37 -4.36 0.86
CA ALA A 68 -0.71 -5.34 0.97
C ALA A 68 -1.56 -5.38 -0.31
N SER A 69 -1.81 -4.23 -0.95
CA SER A 69 -2.52 -4.17 -2.24
C SER A 69 -1.74 -4.82 -3.39
N VAL A 70 -0.40 -4.79 -3.36
CA VAL A 70 0.43 -5.53 -4.31
C VAL A 70 0.22 -7.03 -4.12
N PHE A 71 0.27 -7.54 -2.89
CA PHE A 71 0.03 -8.96 -2.63
C PHE A 71 -1.38 -9.42 -2.95
N ARG A 72 -2.39 -8.56 -2.70
CA ARG A 72 -3.75 -8.80 -3.16
C ARG A 72 -3.82 -8.92 -4.67
N TYR A 73 -3.21 -7.99 -5.40
CA TYR A 73 -3.15 -8.06 -6.87
C TYR A 73 -2.46 -9.34 -7.36
N ILE A 74 -1.39 -9.77 -6.70
CA ILE A 74 -0.72 -11.05 -7.00
C ILE A 74 -1.70 -12.21 -6.82
N ALA A 75 -2.38 -12.27 -5.68
CA ALA A 75 -3.32 -13.34 -5.37
C ALA A 75 -4.50 -13.39 -6.35
N ASP A 76 -5.10 -12.24 -6.65
CA ASP A 76 -6.26 -12.12 -7.54
C ASP A 76 -5.92 -12.44 -9.00
N THR A 77 -4.69 -12.13 -9.45
CA THR A 77 -4.29 -12.24 -10.86
C THR A 77 -3.51 -13.51 -11.19
N TYR A 78 -2.65 -13.96 -10.28
CA TYR A 78 -1.71 -15.06 -10.53
C TYR A 78 -1.93 -16.26 -9.59
N GLY A 79 -2.92 -16.19 -8.70
CA GLY A 79 -3.19 -17.20 -7.68
C GLY A 79 -2.40 -16.97 -6.38
N ARG A 80 -3.02 -17.32 -5.25
CA ARG A 80 -2.42 -17.11 -3.91
C ARG A 80 -1.14 -17.93 -3.72
N GLU A 81 -1.04 -19.08 -4.34
CA GLU A 81 0.14 -19.97 -4.35
C GLU A 81 1.39 -19.29 -4.92
N LYS A 82 1.20 -18.30 -5.80
CA LYS A 82 2.31 -17.56 -6.42
C LYS A 82 3.12 -16.76 -5.40
N ILE A 83 2.48 -16.32 -4.32
CA ILE A 83 3.17 -15.65 -3.20
C ILE A 83 4.19 -16.61 -2.57
N GLY A 84 3.81 -17.87 -2.37
CA GLY A 84 4.73 -18.90 -1.84
C GLY A 84 5.91 -19.17 -2.77
N GLU A 85 5.68 -19.20 -4.08
CA GLU A 85 6.74 -19.36 -5.08
C GLU A 85 7.74 -18.20 -5.06
N ILE A 86 7.25 -16.95 -4.99
CA ILE A 86 8.10 -15.75 -4.86
C ILE A 86 8.99 -15.87 -3.63
N LEU A 87 8.40 -16.18 -2.46
CA LEU A 87 9.13 -16.29 -1.19
C LEU A 87 10.16 -17.42 -1.21
N HIS A 88 9.84 -18.54 -1.85
CA HIS A 88 10.76 -19.67 -2.00
C HIS A 88 11.97 -19.28 -2.86
N LYS A 89 11.74 -18.56 -3.97
CA LYS A 89 12.79 -18.12 -4.90
C LYS A 89 13.64 -16.96 -4.38
N THR A 90 13.22 -16.27 -3.31
CA THR A 90 14.05 -15.27 -2.60
C THR A 90 15.29 -15.90 -1.94
N ARG A 91 15.30 -17.23 -1.74
CA ARG A 91 16.45 -17.97 -1.21
C ARG A 91 17.53 -18.13 -2.28
N GLY A 92 18.48 -17.19 -2.32
CA GLY A 92 19.64 -17.23 -3.21
C GLY A 92 20.20 -15.84 -3.51
N LYS A 93 21.34 -15.78 -4.22
CA LYS A 93 22.05 -14.52 -4.55
C LYS A 93 21.50 -13.83 -5.81
N VAL A 94 20.20 -13.49 -5.84
CA VAL A 94 19.55 -12.82 -7.00
C VAL A 94 18.68 -11.64 -6.57
N SER A 95 18.74 -10.49 -7.25
CA SER A 95 17.92 -9.33 -6.87
C SER A 95 16.42 -9.66 -6.85
N PHE A 96 15.66 -9.05 -5.93
CA PHE A 96 14.23 -9.31 -5.78
C PHE A 96 13.43 -9.05 -7.07
N GLU A 97 13.86 -8.08 -7.88
CA GLU A 97 13.30 -7.87 -9.22
C GLU A 97 13.42 -9.10 -10.14
N ARG A 98 14.56 -9.82 -10.11
CA ARG A 98 14.72 -11.07 -10.87
C ARG A 98 13.85 -12.17 -10.29
N VAL A 99 13.69 -12.22 -8.96
CA VAL A 99 12.78 -13.17 -8.30
C VAL A 99 11.35 -12.94 -8.79
N MET A 100 10.86 -11.70 -8.76
CA MET A 100 9.54 -11.32 -9.28
C MET A 100 9.40 -11.69 -10.76
N LYS A 101 10.37 -11.30 -11.61
CA LYS A 101 10.34 -11.61 -13.05
C LYS A 101 10.29 -13.11 -13.34
N SER A 102 11.09 -13.91 -12.63
CA SER A 102 11.13 -15.37 -12.81
C SER A 102 9.91 -16.10 -12.22
N SER A 103 9.15 -15.45 -11.34
CA SER A 103 7.94 -16.04 -10.73
C SER A 103 6.68 -15.66 -11.49
N LEU A 104 6.59 -14.40 -11.92
CA LEU A 104 5.39 -13.79 -12.51
C LEU A 104 5.47 -13.64 -14.03
N GLY A 105 6.65 -13.83 -14.64
CA GLY A 105 6.86 -13.71 -16.08
C GLY A 105 6.88 -12.27 -16.61
N VAL A 106 6.75 -11.26 -15.74
CA VAL A 106 6.74 -9.83 -16.10
C VAL A 106 7.82 -9.06 -15.35
N GLY A 107 8.38 -8.04 -15.99
CA GLY A 107 9.37 -7.16 -15.35
C GLY A 107 8.73 -6.26 -14.29
N TYR A 108 9.55 -5.70 -13.39
CA TYR A 108 9.07 -4.93 -12.25
C TYR A 108 8.24 -3.70 -12.65
N ARG A 109 8.71 -2.93 -13.64
CA ARG A 109 7.99 -1.76 -14.19
C ARG A 109 6.65 -2.16 -14.79
N GLU A 110 6.64 -3.17 -15.65
CA GLU A 110 5.40 -3.65 -16.27
C GLU A 110 4.42 -4.17 -15.23
N PHE A 111 4.92 -4.87 -14.20
CA PHE A 111 4.10 -5.31 -13.08
C PHE A 111 3.45 -4.12 -12.37
N THR A 112 4.22 -3.07 -12.03
CA THR A 112 3.69 -1.84 -11.42
C THR A 112 2.58 -1.23 -12.29
N ASP A 113 2.81 -1.09 -13.60
CA ASP A 113 1.83 -0.54 -14.54
C ASP A 113 0.55 -1.38 -14.61
N ARG A 114 0.67 -2.71 -14.51
CA ARG A 114 -0.48 -3.62 -14.50
C ARG A 114 -1.23 -3.56 -13.17
N TRP A 115 -0.53 -3.48 -12.05
CA TRP A 115 -1.10 -3.31 -10.71
C TRP A 115 -1.86 -1.98 -10.59
N HIS A 116 -1.28 -0.86 -11.00
CA HIS A 116 -1.97 0.43 -11.02
C HIS A 116 -3.22 0.41 -11.89
N ARG A 117 -3.16 -0.25 -13.06
CA ARG A 117 -4.35 -0.44 -13.91
C ARG A 117 -5.41 -1.31 -13.25
N TYR A 118 -5.04 -2.36 -12.54
CA TYR A 118 -5.96 -3.17 -11.75
C TYR A 118 -6.68 -2.31 -10.70
N LEU A 119 -5.94 -1.49 -9.95
CA LEU A 119 -6.55 -0.60 -8.95
C LEU A 119 -7.47 0.46 -9.59
N LYS A 120 -7.04 1.07 -10.71
CA LYS A 120 -7.87 2.05 -11.44
C LYS A 120 -9.18 1.42 -11.93
N LYS A 121 -9.14 0.19 -12.46
CA LYS A 121 -10.36 -0.54 -12.86
C LYS A 121 -11.31 -0.78 -11.69
N GLN A 122 -10.78 -0.98 -10.49
CA GLN A 122 -11.58 -1.18 -9.29
C GLN A 122 -12.23 0.12 -8.81
N TYR A 123 -11.48 1.22 -8.75
CA TYR A 123 -11.93 2.43 -8.05
C TYR A 123 -12.45 3.55 -8.95
N TRP A 124 -12.02 3.68 -10.21
CA TRP A 124 -12.53 4.75 -11.08
C TRP A 124 -14.05 4.75 -11.30
N PRO A 125 -14.75 3.60 -11.33
CA PRO A 125 -16.21 3.61 -11.39
C PRO A 125 -16.88 4.37 -10.23
N ASP A 126 -16.25 4.43 -9.05
CA ASP A 126 -16.80 5.17 -7.90
C ASP A 126 -16.97 6.67 -8.19
N VAL A 127 -16.19 7.24 -9.11
CA VAL A 127 -16.29 8.68 -9.49
C VAL A 127 -17.64 8.99 -10.14
N ALA A 128 -18.25 8.03 -10.84
CA ALA A 128 -19.55 8.24 -11.48
C ALA A 128 -20.70 8.24 -10.47
N ASP A 129 -20.58 7.44 -9.40
CA ASP A 129 -21.68 7.14 -8.47
C ASP A 129 -21.54 7.85 -7.11
N ARG A 130 -20.43 8.56 -6.87
CA ARG A 130 -20.16 9.25 -5.61
C ARG A 130 -19.92 10.74 -5.85
N LYS A 131 -20.19 11.52 -4.79
CA LYS A 131 -19.88 12.94 -4.75
C LYS A 131 -18.56 13.15 -4.02
N GLU A 132 -17.75 14.06 -4.54
CA GLU A 132 -16.53 14.52 -3.87
C GLU A 132 -16.89 15.27 -2.57
N PRO A 133 -16.03 15.25 -1.54
CA PRO A 133 -16.29 15.98 -0.29
C PRO A 133 -16.63 17.46 -0.51
N VAL A 134 -16.03 18.10 -1.52
CA VAL A 134 -16.28 19.51 -1.86
C VAL A 134 -17.71 19.78 -2.36
N GLU A 135 -18.41 18.75 -2.87
CA GLU A 135 -19.78 18.87 -3.36
C GLU A 135 -20.82 18.73 -2.25
N ILE A 136 -20.47 18.10 -1.13
CA ILE A 136 -21.40 17.75 -0.04
C ILE A 136 -21.04 18.38 1.31
N ALA A 137 -19.85 18.96 1.44
CA ALA A 137 -19.36 19.52 2.69
C ALA A 137 -18.76 20.92 2.50
N LYS A 138 -18.71 21.68 3.59
CA LYS A 138 -18.04 22.96 3.66
C LYS A 138 -16.65 22.76 4.25
N GLN A 139 -15.61 23.18 3.54
CA GLN A 139 -14.25 23.24 4.09
C GLN A 139 -14.18 24.29 5.20
N LEU A 140 -13.67 23.89 6.36
CA LEU A 140 -13.54 24.75 7.55
C LEU A 140 -12.10 25.17 7.84
N THR A 141 -11.11 24.35 7.47
CA THR A 141 -9.69 24.57 7.75
C THR A 141 -8.91 24.92 6.48
N HIS A 142 -7.88 25.75 6.59
CA HIS A 142 -7.06 26.21 5.47
C HIS A 142 -5.57 26.07 5.77
N HIS A 143 -5.06 24.84 5.68
CA HIS A 143 -3.72 24.51 6.16
C HIS A 143 -2.59 25.39 5.58
N ALA A 144 -2.63 25.70 4.28
CA ALA A 144 -1.64 26.57 3.65
C ALA A 144 -1.64 28.01 4.19
N ARG A 145 -2.78 28.51 4.65
CA ARG A 145 -2.91 29.84 5.28
C ARG A 145 -2.56 29.81 6.76
N GLU A 146 -2.88 28.71 7.42
CA GLU A 146 -2.65 28.48 8.85
C GLU A 146 -1.22 27.99 9.15
N SER A 147 -0.46 27.61 8.11
CA SER A 147 0.89 27.04 8.20
C SER A 147 0.98 25.80 9.09
N ASN A 148 -0.09 24.99 9.11
CA ASN A 148 -0.14 23.68 9.77
C ASN A 148 -0.14 22.55 8.72
N SER A 149 0.21 21.35 9.15
CA SER A 149 0.21 20.14 8.30
C SER A 149 -1.00 19.25 8.59
N TYR A 150 -1.44 19.21 9.84
CA TYR A 150 -2.46 18.30 10.34
C TYR A 150 -3.51 19.02 11.15
N ASN A 151 -4.78 18.67 10.89
CA ASN A 151 -5.91 18.99 11.75
C ASN A 151 -6.55 17.67 12.17
N TYR A 152 -6.46 17.30 13.45
CA TYR A 152 -6.88 15.99 13.92
C TYR A 152 -7.74 16.04 15.18
N ALA A 153 -8.39 14.91 15.47
CA ALA A 153 -9.35 14.76 16.57
C ALA A 153 -10.44 15.86 16.61
N PRO A 154 -11.15 16.12 15.50
CA PRO A 154 -12.22 17.10 15.51
C PRO A 154 -13.37 16.66 16.42
N THR A 155 -13.94 17.59 17.17
CA THR A 155 -15.16 17.39 17.95
C THR A 155 -16.12 18.56 17.78
N LEU A 156 -17.42 18.26 17.74
CA LEU A 156 -18.48 19.26 17.68
C LEU A 156 -18.86 19.70 19.10
N SER A 157 -19.22 20.97 19.27
CA SER A 157 -19.90 21.41 20.49
C SER A 157 -21.22 20.64 20.66
N PRO A 158 -21.74 20.46 21.89
CA PRO A 158 -23.01 19.75 22.13
C PRO A 158 -24.20 20.31 21.34
N ASN A 159 -24.18 21.61 21.05
CA ASN A 159 -25.17 22.33 20.26
C ASN A 159 -24.84 22.40 18.76
N GLY A 160 -23.70 21.86 18.32
CA GLY A 160 -23.33 21.71 16.90
C GLY A 160 -22.90 22.99 16.18
N ASP A 161 -22.71 24.10 16.89
CA ASP A 161 -22.37 25.41 16.33
C ASP A 161 -20.86 25.70 16.27
N LYS A 162 -20.03 24.86 16.90
CA LYS A 162 -18.57 25.01 16.98
C LYS A 162 -17.89 23.68 16.75
N ILE A 163 -16.66 23.75 16.24
CA ILE A 163 -15.74 22.62 16.15
C ILE A 163 -14.46 22.99 16.89
N ALA A 164 -13.94 22.04 17.66
CA ALA A 164 -12.57 22.08 18.20
C ALA A 164 -11.76 20.95 17.55
N TYR A 165 -10.50 21.21 17.25
CA TYR A 165 -9.54 20.25 16.69
C TYR A 165 -8.15 20.60 17.21
N ILE A 166 -7.20 19.67 17.06
CA ILE A 166 -5.79 19.90 17.36
C ILE A 166 -5.04 20.15 16.05
N ALA A 167 -4.17 21.15 16.04
CA ALA A 167 -3.30 21.51 14.92
C ALA A 167 -1.83 21.58 15.35
N ASP A 168 -0.91 21.32 14.41
CA ASP A 168 0.54 21.44 14.56
C ASP A 168 1.09 22.81 14.11
#